data_AF-A0A151R864-F1
#
_entry.id   AF-A0A151R864-F1
#
_cell.length_a   1.000
_cell.length_b   1.000
_cell.length_c   1.000
_cell.angle_alpha   90.00
_cell.angle_beta   90.00
_cell.angle_gamma   90.00
#
_symmetry.space_group_name_H-M   'P 1'
#
loop_
_entity.id
_entity.type
_entity.pdbx_description
1 polymer ?
#
loop_
_entity_poly.entity_id
_entity_poly.type
_entity_poly.pdbx_seq_one_letter_code
_entity_poly.pdbx_strand_id
1 'polypeptide(L)'
;MPGIDADFICHRLAIHKEARSVAQRKRKVGGKRREAIVTETQNLLNAGFIREVRYTTWLTNVVLVKKSSGKWRMCVDYTDLNKACPKDLYPLLSIDRLISSFDEFTIQHVLREQNTRADLLSKLASTKRPGQHRTIIQETLHSPSLDDKIVNVSENDDLGWMTGIWGYLKEGILPEDKDESRKMRMRSAKFVIVGDELFKRGVSTPLLKCLTAPQAVYVIEEYHRGICGMHSGARSIATRVLRAGYY
;
A
#
# COMPACT_ATOMS: atom_id res chain seq x y z
N MET A 1 -15.56 -0.68 -5.83
CA MET A 1 -15.21 -0.92 -4.43
C MET A 1 -14.82 0.43 -3.85
N PRO A 2 -15.24 0.77 -2.63
CA PRO A 2 -14.66 1.91 -1.91
C PRO A 2 -13.18 1.58 -1.66
N GLY A 3 -12.27 2.55 -1.83
CA GLY A 3 -10.86 2.37 -1.46
C GLY A 3 -10.68 2.27 0.07
N ILE A 4 -9.43 2.15 0.53
CA ILE A 4 -9.10 2.19 1.96
C ILE A 4 -9.61 3.48 2.58
N ASP A 5 -10.25 3.37 3.74
CA ASP A 5 -10.65 4.52 4.53
C ASP A 5 -9.44 5.42 4.83
N ALA A 6 -9.59 6.71 4.58
CA ALA A 6 -8.53 7.70 4.78
C ALA A 6 -8.17 7.89 6.27
N ASP A 7 -9.12 7.61 7.17
CA ASP A 7 -8.88 7.62 8.62
C ASP A 7 -8.04 6.42 9.06
N PHE A 8 -8.09 5.35 8.27
CA PHE A 8 -7.31 4.14 8.51
C PHE A 8 -5.91 4.21 7.87
N ILE A 9 -5.82 4.54 6.57
CA ILE A 9 -4.53 4.71 5.87
C ILE A 9 -4.57 5.93 4.94
N CYS A 10 -3.63 6.85 5.15
CA CYS A 10 -3.42 8.00 4.27
C CYS A 10 -1.93 8.18 3.95
N HIS A 11 -1.57 8.13 2.66
CA HIS A 11 -0.22 8.48 2.24
C HIS A 11 -0.05 10.01 2.23
N ARG A 12 0.77 10.54 3.14
CA ARG A 12 1.16 11.94 3.17
C ARG A 12 2.51 12.15 2.47
N LEU A 13 2.52 13.01 1.46
CA LEU A 13 3.75 13.42 0.78
C LEU A 13 4.51 14.40 1.68
N ALA A 14 5.75 14.05 2.02
CA ALA A 14 6.69 14.98 2.64
C ALA A 14 7.22 15.93 1.56
N ILE A 15 6.78 17.18 1.55
CA ILE A 15 7.31 18.21 0.65
C ILE A 15 8.34 19.03 1.40
N HIS A 16 9.50 19.30 0.80
CA HIS A 16 10.52 20.19 1.38
C HIS A 16 9.90 21.56 1.70
N LYS A 17 10.15 22.08 2.91
CA LYS A 17 9.55 23.35 3.39
C LYS A 17 9.85 24.55 2.47
N GLU A 18 11.00 24.53 1.81
CA GLU A 18 11.48 25.58 0.91
C GLU A 18 11.05 25.35 -0.55
N ALA A 19 10.44 24.20 -0.87
CA ALA A 19 10.05 23.89 -2.23
C ALA A 19 8.88 24.78 -2.68
N ARG A 20 9.07 25.45 -3.81
CA ARG A 20 8.03 26.25 -4.45
C ARG A 20 7.06 25.35 -5.20
N SER A 21 5.76 25.64 -5.08
CA SER A 21 4.74 24.94 -5.84
C SER A 21 4.87 25.19 -7.33
N VAL A 22 4.72 24.14 -8.13
CA VAL A 22 4.77 24.23 -9.60
C VAL A 22 3.40 23.95 -10.19
N ALA A 23 2.88 24.92 -10.94
CA ALA A 23 1.68 24.78 -11.76
C ALA A 23 2.07 24.66 -13.23
N GLN A 24 2.11 23.43 -13.75
CA GLN A 24 2.47 23.19 -15.14
C GLN A 24 1.43 23.76 -16.10
N ARG A 25 1.88 24.43 -17.16
CA ARG A 25 0.98 24.91 -18.22
C ARG A 25 0.29 23.72 -18.90
N LYS A 26 -1.03 23.82 -19.07
CA LYS A 26 -1.85 22.81 -19.76
C LYS A 26 -1.33 22.55 -21.17
N ARG A 27 -1.00 21.29 -21.48
CA ARG A 27 -0.57 20.88 -22.83
C ARG A 27 -1.76 20.77 -23.77
N LYS A 28 -1.56 21.14 -25.04
CA LYS A 28 -2.54 20.87 -26.12
C LYS A 28 -2.51 19.38 -26.45
N VAL A 29 -3.65 18.71 -26.32
CA VAL A 29 -3.81 17.29 -26.64
C VAL A 29 -4.81 17.14 -27.79
N GLY A 30 -4.41 16.41 -28.84
CA GLY A 30 -5.23 16.12 -30.02
C GLY A 30 -6.38 15.14 -29.76
N GLY A 31 -7.33 15.04 -30.71
CA GLY A 31 -8.65 14.39 -30.55
C GLY A 31 -8.65 13.02 -29.87
N LYS A 32 -8.12 11.98 -30.56
CA LYS A 32 -8.11 10.59 -30.03
C LYS A 32 -7.46 10.46 -28.64
N ARG A 33 -6.44 11.28 -28.36
CA ARG A 33 -5.77 11.30 -27.06
C ARG A 33 -6.65 11.98 -26.00
N ARG A 34 -7.33 13.07 -26.36
CA ARG A 34 -8.26 13.78 -25.48
C ARG A 34 -9.44 12.90 -25.08
N GLU A 35 -10.03 12.19 -26.03
CA GLU A 35 -11.13 11.24 -25.76
C GLU A 35 -10.71 10.15 -24.77
N ALA A 36 -9.50 9.60 -24.92
CA ALA A 36 -8.97 8.61 -23.99
C ALA A 36 -8.77 9.20 -22.58
N ILE A 37 -8.30 10.44 -22.47
CA ILE A 37 -8.14 11.13 -21.17
C ILE A 37 -9.50 11.37 -20.53
N VAL A 38 -10.49 11.89 -21.27
CA VAL A 38 -11.83 12.17 -20.75
C VAL A 38 -12.48 10.89 -20.25
N THR A 39 -12.45 9.83 -21.06
CA THR A 39 -13.00 8.51 -20.69
C THR A 39 -12.37 7.97 -19.41
N GLU A 40 -11.04 7.97 -19.32
CA GLU A 40 -10.35 7.46 -18.13
C GLU A 40 -10.59 8.33 -16.90
N THR A 41 -10.61 9.65 -17.06
CA THR A 41 -10.91 10.60 -15.97
C THR A 41 -12.31 10.36 -15.42
N GLN A 42 -13.30 10.16 -16.28
CA GLN A 42 -14.66 9.86 -15.84
C GLN A 42 -14.74 8.53 -15.09
N ASN A 43 -14.01 7.50 -15.54
CA ASN A 43 -13.95 6.23 -14.84
C ASN A 43 -13.35 6.40 -13.43
N LEU A 44 -12.30 7.20 -13.29
CA LEU A 44 -11.67 7.48 -11.98
C LEU A 44 -12.57 8.31 -11.06
N LEU A 45 -13.32 9.27 -11.61
CA LEU A 45 -14.32 10.04 -10.86
C LEU A 45 -15.46 9.14 -10.36
N ASN A 46 -16.02 8.32 -11.26
CA ASN A 46 -17.11 7.39 -10.91
C ASN A 46 -16.66 6.33 -9.89
N ALA A 47 -15.38 5.96 -9.89
CA ALA A 47 -14.80 5.06 -8.91
C ALA A 47 -14.47 5.76 -7.56
N GLY A 48 -14.52 7.09 -7.50
CA GLY A 48 -14.16 7.86 -6.29
C GLY A 48 -12.66 7.95 -6.01
N PHE A 49 -11.78 7.60 -6.96
CA PHE A 49 -10.32 7.68 -6.75
C PHE A 49 -9.76 9.09 -6.92
N ILE A 50 -10.47 9.92 -7.67
CA ILE A 50 -10.14 11.33 -7.85
C ILE A 50 -11.38 12.16 -7.55
N ARG A 51 -11.16 13.40 -7.15
CA ARG A 51 -12.21 14.39 -6.91
C ARG A 51 -11.77 15.74 -7.49
N GLU A 52 -12.75 16.58 -7.79
CA GLU A 52 -12.47 17.96 -8.17
C GLU A 52 -11.88 18.72 -6.96
N VAL A 53 -10.86 19.54 -7.23
CA VAL A 53 -10.25 20.43 -6.24
C VAL A 53 -10.21 21.83 -6.82
N ARG A 54 -10.73 22.81 -6.08
CA ARG A 54 -10.69 24.23 -6.44
C ARG A 54 -9.50 24.87 -5.73
N TYR A 55 -8.74 25.71 -6.44
CA TYR A 55 -7.58 26.45 -5.92
C TYR A 55 -6.32 25.60 -5.61
N THR A 56 -5.91 24.73 -6.53
CA THR A 56 -4.67 23.96 -6.41
C THR A 56 -3.43 24.80 -6.68
N THR A 57 -2.43 24.75 -5.78
CA THR A 57 -1.11 25.38 -5.99
C THR A 57 -0.17 24.51 -6.82
N TRP A 58 -0.31 23.19 -6.74
CA TRP A 58 0.39 22.22 -7.57
C TRP A 58 -0.51 21.75 -8.72
N LEU A 59 -0.01 21.81 -9.95
CA LEU A 59 -0.73 21.34 -11.13
C LEU A 59 0.22 20.56 -12.03
N THR A 60 -0.13 19.32 -12.34
CA THR A 60 0.67 18.43 -13.20
C THR A 60 -0.10 18.03 -14.44
N ASN A 61 0.58 17.94 -15.58
CA ASN A 61 -0.03 17.45 -16.80
C ASN A 61 -0.25 15.93 -16.78
N VAL A 62 -1.24 15.51 -17.55
CA VAL A 62 -1.46 14.11 -17.89
C VAL A 62 -0.69 13.76 -19.16
N VAL A 63 -0.02 12.61 -19.14
CA VAL A 63 0.74 12.04 -20.25
C VAL A 63 0.10 10.71 -20.66
N LEU A 64 -0.01 10.47 -21.96
CA LEU A 64 -0.50 9.19 -22.48
C LEU A 64 0.66 8.36 -23.00
N VAL A 65 0.72 7.12 -22.53
CA VAL A 65 1.70 6.13 -22.98
C VAL A 65 0.96 5.00 -23.69
N LYS A 66 1.46 4.58 -24.85
CA LYS A 66 0.89 3.44 -25.57
C LYS A 66 1.45 2.15 -24.97
N LYS A 67 0.57 1.23 -24.55
CA LYS A 67 0.98 -0.11 -24.12
C LYS A 67 1.37 -0.95 -25.35
N SER A 68 2.14 -2.02 -25.14
CA SER A 68 2.41 -3.03 -26.17
C SER A 68 1.12 -3.63 -26.75
N SER A 69 0.05 -3.70 -25.96
CA SER A 69 -1.28 -4.12 -26.38
C SER A 69 -2.02 -3.10 -27.27
N GLY A 70 -1.40 -1.98 -27.64
CA GLY A 70 -2.01 -0.90 -28.43
C GLY A 70 -2.92 0.05 -27.64
N LYS A 71 -3.34 -0.30 -26.42
CA LYS A 71 -4.21 0.53 -25.55
C LYS A 71 -3.43 1.72 -24.95
N TRP A 72 -4.08 2.88 -24.84
CA TRP A 72 -3.54 4.03 -24.11
C TRP A 72 -3.56 3.79 -22.59
N ARG A 73 -2.51 4.22 -21.89
CA ARG A 73 -2.45 4.33 -20.43
C ARG A 73 -2.28 5.80 -20.07
N MET A 74 -3.17 6.29 -19.21
CA MET A 74 -3.07 7.61 -18.62
C MET A 74 -2.06 7.60 -17.47
N CYS A 75 -1.07 8.49 -17.52
CA CYS A 75 -0.06 8.69 -16.48
C CYS A 75 -0.06 10.16 -16.07
N VAL A 76 0.25 10.44 -14.80
CA VAL A 76 0.43 11.82 -14.32
C VAL A 76 1.93 12.11 -14.21
N ASP A 77 2.35 13.26 -14.76
CA ASP A 77 3.75 13.68 -14.73
C ASP A 77 4.09 14.36 -13.40
N TYR A 78 4.38 13.55 -12.39
CA TYR A 78 4.80 14.02 -11.06
C TYR A 78 6.27 14.46 -10.99
N THR A 79 6.94 14.70 -12.11
CA THR A 79 8.39 15.00 -12.12
C THR A 79 8.74 16.18 -11.20
N ASP A 80 7.98 17.28 -11.25
CA ASP A 80 8.26 18.46 -10.42
C ASP A 80 7.89 18.24 -8.96
N LEU A 81 6.81 17.50 -8.69
CA LEU A 81 6.41 17.11 -7.34
C LEU A 81 7.46 16.18 -6.71
N ASN A 82 7.96 15.21 -7.46
CA ASN A 82 8.97 14.26 -7.00
C ASN A 82 10.32 14.92 -6.69
N LYS A 83 10.66 16.03 -7.37
CA LYS A 83 11.85 16.84 -7.02
C LYS A 83 11.68 17.58 -5.70
N ALA A 84 10.45 17.95 -5.36
CA ALA A 84 10.11 18.67 -4.15
C ALA A 84 9.97 17.75 -2.92
N CYS A 85 9.86 16.44 -3.13
CA CYS A 85 9.85 15.46 -2.06
C CYS A 85 11.28 14.95 -1.77
N PRO A 86 11.68 14.80 -0.49
CA PRO A 86 12.93 14.14 -0.15
C PRO A 86 12.87 12.69 -0.62
N LYS A 87 14.01 12.16 -1.07
CA LYS A 87 14.12 10.74 -1.41
C LYS A 87 14.06 9.92 -0.12
N ASP A 88 12.97 9.19 0.06
CA ASP A 88 12.87 8.19 1.12
C ASP A 88 13.73 6.98 0.74
N LEU A 89 14.93 6.91 1.34
CA LEU A 89 15.88 5.81 1.16
C LEU A 89 15.46 4.63 2.03
N TYR A 90 14.37 3.98 1.68
CA TYR A 90 14.04 2.70 2.30
C TYR A 90 14.97 1.62 1.76
N PRO A 91 15.80 0.96 2.61
CA PRO A 91 16.73 -0.05 2.15
C PRO A 91 15.96 -1.28 1.67
N LEU A 92 15.80 -1.39 0.36
CA LEU A 92 15.44 -2.65 -0.26
C LEU A 92 16.63 -3.59 -0.13
N LEU A 93 16.40 -4.78 0.42
CA LEU A 93 17.41 -5.82 0.43
C LEU A 93 17.77 -6.16 -1.02
N SER A 94 19.07 -6.17 -1.35
CA SER A 94 19.53 -6.70 -2.64
C SER A 94 19.03 -8.11 -2.81
N ILE A 95 18.65 -8.47 -4.03
CA ILE A 95 18.25 -9.84 -4.41
C ILE A 95 19.33 -10.83 -3.94
N ASP A 96 20.61 -10.47 -4.02
CA ASP A 96 21.72 -11.32 -3.58
C ASP A 96 21.70 -11.62 -2.07
N ARG A 97 21.29 -10.63 -1.25
CA ARG A 97 21.11 -10.82 0.20
C ARG A 97 19.87 -11.65 0.52
N LEU A 98 18.90 -11.70 -0.39
CA LEU A 98 17.74 -12.57 -0.26
C LEU A 98 18.12 -14.00 -0.58
N ILE A 99 18.87 -14.17 -1.67
CA ILE A 99 19.37 -15.48 -2.11
C ILE A 99 20.21 -16.14 -1.02
N SER A 100 21.11 -15.40 -0.37
CA SER A 100 21.95 -15.93 0.72
C SER A 100 21.17 -16.38 1.97
N SER A 101 19.86 -16.10 2.05
CA SER A 101 19.00 -16.53 3.16
C SER A 101 18.22 -17.81 2.88
N PHE A 102 18.41 -18.43 1.70
CA PHE A 102 17.78 -19.70 1.33
C PHE A 102 18.86 -20.77 1.08
N ASP A 103 18.61 -21.99 1.55
CA ASP A 103 19.51 -23.13 1.32
C ASP A 103 19.48 -23.59 -0.15
N GLU A 104 18.33 -23.44 -0.81
CA GLU A 104 18.14 -23.71 -2.24
C GLU A 104 17.15 -22.70 -2.82
N PHE A 105 17.39 -22.24 -4.05
CA PHE A 105 16.49 -21.32 -4.75
C PHE A 105 16.48 -21.57 -6.25
N THR A 106 15.37 -21.28 -6.91
CA THR A 106 15.24 -21.37 -8.36
C THR A 106 14.63 -20.07 -8.89
N ILE A 107 15.32 -19.42 -9.83
CA ILE A 107 14.81 -18.23 -10.50
C ILE A 107 14.24 -18.66 -11.85
N GLN A 108 12.91 -18.61 -11.99
CA GLN A 108 12.26 -18.85 -13.26
C GLN A 108 11.91 -17.52 -13.93
N HIS A 109 12.54 -17.25 -15.07
CA HIS A 109 12.19 -16.10 -15.89
C HIS A 109 10.95 -16.44 -16.73
N VAL A 110 9.79 -15.91 -16.35
CA VAL A 110 8.56 -16.01 -17.13
C VAL A 110 8.53 -14.86 -18.13
N LEU A 111 8.59 -15.18 -19.42
CA LEU A 111 8.48 -14.17 -20.46
C LEU A 111 7.12 -13.49 -20.37
N ARG A 112 7.09 -12.18 -20.62
CA ARG A 112 5.87 -11.37 -20.52
C ARG A 112 4.74 -11.91 -21.39
N GLU A 113 5.08 -12.49 -22.54
CA GLU A 113 4.14 -13.12 -23.48
C GLU A 113 3.42 -14.34 -22.89
N GLN A 114 4.01 -15.00 -21.90
CA GLN A 114 3.45 -16.17 -21.22
C GLN A 114 2.57 -15.79 -20.02
N ASN A 115 2.49 -14.51 -19.67
CA ASN A 115 1.69 -14.03 -18.53
C ASN A 115 0.20 -13.80 -18.87
N THR A 116 -0.27 -14.35 -19.99
CA THR A 116 -1.63 -14.16 -20.50
C THR A 116 -2.70 -14.57 -19.50
N ARG A 117 -2.47 -15.65 -18.74
CA ARG A 117 -3.41 -16.13 -17.71
C ARG A 117 -3.59 -15.13 -16.57
N ALA A 118 -2.50 -14.55 -16.05
CA ALA A 118 -2.57 -13.53 -15.00
C ALA A 118 -3.19 -12.22 -15.53
N ASP A 119 -2.88 -11.84 -16.77
CA ASP A 119 -3.48 -10.69 -17.44
C ASP A 119 -4.99 -10.87 -17.67
N LEU A 120 -5.45 -12.08 -17.96
CA LEU A 120 -6.88 -12.43 -18.07
C LEU A 120 -7.58 -12.34 -16.70
N LEU A 121 -6.99 -12.92 -15.66
CA LEU A 121 -7.51 -12.84 -14.29
C LEU A 121 -7.63 -11.39 -13.80
N SER A 122 -6.60 -10.58 -14.02
CA SER A 122 -6.61 -9.14 -13.68
C SER A 122 -7.70 -8.37 -14.43
N LYS A 123 -7.97 -8.71 -15.70
CA LYS A 123 -9.05 -8.10 -16.49
C LYS A 123 -10.44 -8.55 -16.03
N LEU A 124 -10.63 -9.81 -15.65
CA LEU A 124 -11.89 -10.35 -15.14
C LEU A 124 -12.34 -9.64 -13.86
N ALA A 125 -11.41 -9.29 -12.96
CA ALA A 125 -11.71 -8.47 -11.79
C ALA A 125 -12.18 -7.04 -12.14
N SER A 126 -11.76 -6.51 -13.30
CA SER A 126 -12.07 -5.14 -13.76
C SER A 126 -13.31 -5.05 -14.65
N THR A 127 -13.83 -6.14 -15.21
CA THR A 127 -14.97 -6.10 -16.15
C THR A 127 -16.17 -6.88 -15.63
N LYS A 128 -16.99 -6.27 -14.78
CA LYS A 128 -18.41 -6.61 -14.67
C LYS A 128 -19.19 -5.79 -15.71
N ARG A 129 -19.32 -6.29 -16.94
CA ARG A 129 -20.41 -5.83 -17.81
C ARG A 129 -21.52 -6.89 -17.78
N PRO A 130 -22.75 -6.56 -17.39
CA PRO A 130 -23.87 -7.48 -17.52
C PRO A 130 -24.18 -7.67 -19.01
N GLY A 131 -24.28 -8.93 -19.47
CA GLY A 131 -24.92 -9.24 -20.77
C GLY A 131 -24.06 -9.92 -21.86
N GLN A 132 -22.81 -10.32 -21.63
CA GLN A 132 -22.04 -11.10 -22.63
C GLN A 132 -21.72 -12.51 -22.14
N HIS A 133 -22.05 -13.51 -22.96
CA HIS A 133 -22.08 -14.93 -22.62
C HIS A 133 -20.76 -15.46 -22.03
N ARG A 134 -20.91 -16.21 -20.92
CA ARG A 134 -19.89 -16.87 -20.12
C ARG A 134 -19.46 -18.19 -20.78
N THR A 135 -18.28 -18.25 -21.38
CA THR A 135 -17.61 -19.53 -21.67
C THR A 135 -16.66 -19.97 -20.55
N ILE A 136 -16.57 -19.19 -19.49
CA ILE A 136 -15.73 -19.48 -18.32
C ILE A 136 -16.66 -19.86 -17.17
N ILE A 137 -16.56 -21.11 -16.73
CA ILE A 137 -17.20 -21.58 -15.49
C ILE A 137 -16.51 -20.84 -14.35
N GLN A 138 -17.22 -19.90 -13.75
CA GLN A 138 -16.77 -19.13 -12.61
C GLN A 138 -17.49 -19.67 -11.38
N GLU A 139 -16.80 -20.49 -10.59
CA GLU A 139 -17.30 -20.91 -9.29
C GLU A 139 -17.07 -19.77 -8.29
N THR A 140 -18.16 -19.15 -7.85
CA THR A 140 -18.11 -18.18 -6.77
C THR A 140 -18.34 -18.95 -5.49
N LEU A 141 -17.26 -19.18 -4.73
CA LEU A 141 -17.38 -19.81 -3.41
C LEU A 141 -18.19 -18.88 -2.51
N HIS A 142 -19.33 -19.35 -2.00
CA HIS A 142 -20.19 -18.60 -1.08
C HIS A 142 -19.68 -18.63 0.37
N SER A 143 -18.64 -19.41 0.63
CA SER A 143 -17.91 -19.50 1.89
C SER A 143 -16.43 -19.80 1.64
N PRO A 144 -15.51 -19.40 2.53
CA PRO A 144 -14.07 -19.69 2.39
C PRO A 144 -13.81 -21.20 2.32
N SER A 145 -12.77 -21.63 1.60
CA SER A 145 -12.36 -23.05 1.50
C SER A 145 -11.54 -23.55 2.70
N LEU A 146 -11.44 -22.73 3.75
CA LEU A 146 -10.76 -23.02 5.01
C LEU A 146 -11.77 -22.77 6.12
N ASP A 147 -11.83 -23.67 7.09
CA ASP A 147 -12.70 -23.53 8.26
C ASP A 147 -12.30 -22.29 9.06
N ASP A 148 -13.06 -21.22 8.86
CA ASP A 148 -13.01 -20.01 9.68
C ASP A 148 -13.60 -20.33 11.06
N LYS A 149 -12.73 -20.56 12.03
CA LYS A 149 -13.05 -20.16 13.41
C LYS A 149 -12.82 -18.66 13.53
N ILE A 150 -13.83 -17.88 13.18
CA ILE A 150 -13.94 -16.47 13.60
C ILE A 150 -14.71 -16.44 14.92
N VAL A 151 -14.04 -15.97 15.97
CA VAL A 151 -14.61 -15.41 17.22
C VAL A 151 -13.54 -14.39 17.66
N ASN A 152 -13.77 -13.13 18.00
CA ASN A 152 -14.95 -12.31 18.26
C ASN A 152 -14.61 -10.86 17.90
N VAL A 153 -15.64 -10.06 17.60
CA VAL A 153 -15.59 -8.61 17.77
C VAL A 153 -15.71 -8.33 19.26
N SER A 154 -14.70 -7.70 19.86
CA SER A 154 -14.84 -7.00 21.13
C SER A 154 -13.96 -5.75 21.11
N GLU A 155 -14.61 -4.66 21.48
CA GLU A 155 -14.05 -3.34 21.75
C GLU A 155 -12.81 -3.43 22.65
N ASN A 156 -11.78 -2.64 22.31
CA ASN A 156 -10.59 -2.31 23.09
C ASN A 156 -10.14 -3.33 24.16
N ASP A 157 -9.10 -4.14 23.85
CA ASP A 157 -7.92 -4.29 24.74
C ASP A 157 -6.83 -5.27 24.26
N ASP A 158 -6.90 -5.85 23.07
CA ASP A 158 -5.75 -6.60 22.56
C ASP A 158 -4.77 -5.71 21.78
N LEU A 159 -4.06 -4.85 22.53
CA LEU A 159 -2.76 -4.33 22.10
C LEU A 159 -1.78 -5.49 21.80
N GLY A 160 -2.10 -6.73 22.21
CA GLY A 160 -1.41 -7.95 21.83
C GLY A 160 0.06 -7.92 22.23
N TRP A 161 0.96 -8.10 21.26
CA TRP A 161 2.40 -8.00 21.49
C TRP A 161 2.85 -6.61 21.98
N MET A 162 2.01 -5.57 21.79
CA MET A 162 2.29 -4.18 22.20
C MET A 162 1.95 -3.91 23.67
N THR A 163 1.10 -4.71 24.33
CA THR A 163 0.61 -4.43 25.70
C THR A 163 1.74 -4.26 26.70
N GLY A 164 2.74 -5.16 26.70
CA GLY A 164 3.86 -5.06 27.62
C GLY A 164 4.78 -3.85 27.36
N ILE A 165 4.96 -3.47 26.10
CA ILE A 165 5.77 -2.30 25.72
C ILE A 165 5.02 -1.01 26.08
N TRP A 166 3.72 -1.00 25.83
CA TRP A 166 2.82 0.10 26.15
C TRP A 166 2.76 0.36 27.65
N GLY A 167 2.48 -0.68 28.45
CA GLY A 167 2.41 -0.58 29.91
C GLY A 167 3.73 -0.12 30.53
N TYR A 168 4.87 -0.59 30.01
CA TYR A 168 6.17 -0.09 30.44
C TYR A 168 6.37 1.40 30.10
N LEU A 169 6.00 1.84 28.89
CA LEU A 169 6.21 3.23 28.47
C LEU A 169 5.21 4.23 29.09
N LYS A 170 3.98 3.80 29.38
CA LYS A 170 2.91 4.65 29.95
C LYS A 170 2.89 4.62 31.47
N GLU A 171 3.07 3.45 32.08
CA GLU A 171 2.87 3.23 33.52
C GLU A 171 4.15 2.77 34.25
N GLY A 172 5.24 2.49 33.52
CA GLY A 172 6.52 2.08 34.12
C GLY A 172 6.54 0.63 34.62
N ILE A 173 5.54 -0.19 34.25
CA ILE A 173 5.39 -1.56 34.73
C ILE A 173 6.51 -2.44 34.17
N LEU A 174 7.20 -3.15 35.05
CA LEU A 174 8.29 -4.07 34.73
C LEU A 174 8.02 -5.46 35.33
N PRO A 175 8.40 -6.55 34.65
CA PRO A 175 8.37 -7.89 35.23
C PRO A 175 9.27 -8.00 36.46
N GLU A 176 8.87 -8.77 37.48
CA GLU A 176 9.67 -9.01 38.69
C GLU A 176 11.01 -9.70 38.40
N ASP A 177 11.04 -10.55 37.37
CA ASP A 177 12.27 -11.18 36.93
C ASP A 177 13.25 -10.15 36.35
N LYS A 178 14.49 -10.16 36.86
CA LYS A 178 15.52 -9.17 36.49
C LYS A 178 15.91 -9.28 35.02
N ASP A 179 15.94 -10.50 34.46
CA ASP A 179 16.33 -10.71 33.07
C ASP A 179 15.22 -10.27 32.11
N GLU A 180 13.96 -10.59 32.40
CA GLU A 180 12.81 -10.10 31.63
C GLU A 180 12.65 -8.57 31.75
N SER A 181 12.87 -7.99 32.92
CA SER A 181 12.98 -6.54 33.12
C SER A 181 14.04 -5.92 32.20
N ARG A 182 15.22 -6.53 32.13
CA ARG A 182 16.31 -6.05 31.26
C ARG A 182 15.94 -6.14 29.79
N LYS A 183 15.34 -7.25 29.36
CA LYS A 183 14.85 -7.45 27.98
C LYS A 183 13.76 -6.44 27.62
N MET A 184 12.83 -6.17 28.53
CA MET A 184 11.76 -5.18 28.34
C MET A 184 12.32 -3.78 28.13
N ARG A 185 13.26 -3.34 28.98
CA ARG A 185 13.93 -2.04 28.83
C ARG A 185 14.65 -1.91 27.49
N MET A 186 15.39 -2.94 27.08
CA MET A 186 16.10 -2.95 25.79
C MET A 186 15.15 -2.95 24.59
N ARG A 187 14.04 -3.69 24.66
CA ARG A 187 13.03 -3.75 23.58
C ARG A 187 12.27 -2.44 23.46
N SER A 188 11.76 -1.90 24.58
CA SER A 188 10.94 -0.69 24.64
C SER A 188 11.70 0.58 24.25
N ALA A 189 13.03 0.61 24.38
CA ALA A 189 13.87 1.74 23.91
C ALA A 189 13.71 2.04 22.41
N LYS A 190 13.25 1.06 21.63
CA LYS A 190 12.98 1.20 20.19
C LYS A 190 11.60 1.78 19.89
N PHE A 191 10.80 2.10 20.90
CA PHE A 191 9.43 2.55 20.74
C PHE A 191 9.19 3.91 21.41
N VAL A 192 8.12 4.59 20.99
CA VAL A 192 7.68 5.87 21.56
C VAL A 192 6.17 5.98 21.43
N ILE A 193 5.51 6.58 22.42
CA ILE A 193 4.08 6.90 22.37
C ILE A 193 3.92 8.34 21.88
N VAL A 194 3.09 8.55 20.87
CA VAL A 194 2.72 9.88 20.37
C VAL A 194 1.20 9.91 20.21
N GLY A 195 0.53 10.81 20.94
CA GLY A 195 -0.93 10.98 20.84
C GLY A 195 -1.74 9.71 21.11
N ASP A 196 -1.36 8.95 22.15
CA ASP A 196 -1.95 7.64 22.47
C ASP A 196 -1.88 6.62 21.32
N GLU A 197 -0.81 6.66 20.52
CA GLU A 197 -0.45 5.57 19.61
C GLU A 197 1.03 5.17 19.74
N LEU A 198 1.34 3.88 19.54
CA LEU A 198 2.68 3.32 19.68
C LEU A 198 3.40 3.37 18.34
N PHE A 199 4.62 3.91 18.35
CA PHE A 199 5.46 4.00 17.17
C PHE A 199 6.80 3.32 17.41
N LYS A 200 7.32 2.64 16.39
CA LYS A 200 8.68 2.11 16.36
C LYS A 200 9.64 3.16 15.77
N ARG A 201 10.75 3.37 16.46
CA ARG A 201 11.88 4.21 16.02
C ARG A 201 12.69 3.46 14.97
N GLY A 202 12.77 4.05 13.77
CA GLY A 202 13.68 3.61 12.71
C GLY A 202 15.08 4.24 12.85
N VAL A 203 16.07 3.66 12.17
CA VAL A 203 17.47 4.16 12.18
C VAL A 203 17.63 5.49 11.43
N SER A 204 16.71 5.82 10.50
CA SER A 204 16.82 7.02 9.65
C SER A 204 15.50 7.77 9.36
N THR A 205 14.44 7.55 10.16
CA THR A 205 13.10 8.24 10.15
C THR A 205 12.31 8.20 8.83
N PRO A 206 11.04 7.73 8.82
CA PRO A 206 9.99 8.13 9.77
C PRO A 206 9.64 7.09 10.86
N LEU A 207 8.88 7.55 11.87
CA LEU A 207 8.27 6.70 12.90
C LEU A 207 7.25 5.75 12.27
N LEU A 208 7.32 4.46 12.59
CA LEU A 208 6.40 3.46 12.07
C LEU A 208 5.29 3.19 13.07
N LYS A 209 4.03 3.42 12.70
CA LYS A 209 2.86 3.13 13.54
C LYS A 209 2.74 1.63 13.74
N CYS A 210 2.78 1.17 14.98
CA CYS A 210 2.66 -0.24 15.30
C CYS A 210 1.21 -0.69 15.12
N LEU A 211 1.03 -1.86 14.49
CA LEU A 211 -0.28 -2.45 14.24
C LEU A 211 -0.56 -3.62 15.20
N THR A 212 -1.81 -3.74 15.62
CA THR A 212 -2.32 -4.97 16.24
C THR A 212 -2.42 -6.08 15.18
N ALA A 213 -2.49 -7.34 15.62
CA ALA A 213 -2.63 -8.46 14.69
C ALA A 213 -3.87 -8.31 13.77
N PRO A 214 -5.06 -7.91 14.25
CA PRO A 214 -6.21 -7.66 13.38
C PRO A 214 -5.98 -6.52 12.38
N GLN A 215 -5.36 -5.41 12.82
CA GLN A 215 -5.04 -4.30 11.93
C GLN A 215 -4.04 -4.71 10.85
N ALA A 216 -3.02 -5.48 11.20
CA ALA A 216 -2.04 -5.99 10.24
C ALA A 216 -2.69 -6.89 9.18
N VAL A 217 -3.61 -7.77 9.59
CA VAL A 217 -4.38 -8.63 8.67
C VAL A 217 -5.19 -7.77 7.70
N TYR A 218 -5.94 -6.78 8.17
CA TYR A 218 -6.73 -5.90 7.31
C TYR A 218 -5.83 -5.12 6.32
N VAL A 219 -4.72 -4.55 6.80
CA VAL A 219 -3.75 -3.82 5.95
C VAL A 219 -3.21 -4.74 4.85
N ILE A 220 -2.76 -5.94 5.22
CA ILE A 220 -2.23 -6.92 4.27
C ILE A 220 -3.30 -7.35 3.27
N GLU A 221 -4.52 -7.61 3.75
CA GLU A 221 -5.63 -8.01 2.90
C GLU A 221 -5.96 -6.94 1.87
N GLU A 222 -5.98 -5.66 2.25
CA GLU A 222 -6.23 -4.61 1.28
C GLU A 222 -5.07 -4.44 0.29
N TYR A 223 -3.81 -4.51 0.74
CA TYR A 223 -2.68 -4.47 -0.19
C TYR A 223 -2.68 -5.64 -1.19
N HIS A 224 -3.25 -6.78 -0.79
CA HIS A 224 -3.32 -7.98 -1.61
C HIS A 224 -4.58 -8.01 -2.52
N ARG A 225 -5.75 -7.66 -1.99
CA ARG A 225 -7.08 -7.81 -2.63
C ARG A 225 -7.76 -6.50 -3.00
N GLY A 226 -7.25 -5.36 -2.52
CA GLY A 226 -7.80 -4.04 -2.80
C GLY A 226 -7.65 -3.62 -4.26
N ILE A 227 -8.06 -2.39 -4.56
CA ILE A 227 -8.22 -1.93 -5.95
C ILE A 227 -6.87 -1.62 -6.64
N CYS A 228 -5.84 -1.38 -5.84
CA CYS A 228 -4.42 -1.42 -6.24
C CYS A 228 -3.71 -2.69 -5.76
N GLY A 229 -4.51 -3.73 -5.48
CA GLY A 229 -4.08 -5.07 -5.18
C GLY A 229 -3.22 -5.58 -6.32
N MET A 230 -1.98 -5.83 -6.00
CA MET A 230 -1.03 -6.43 -6.91
C MET A 230 -0.73 -7.77 -6.27
N HIS A 231 -0.96 -8.89 -6.98
CA HIS A 231 -0.65 -10.25 -6.54
C HIS A 231 0.86 -10.40 -6.32
N SER A 232 1.35 -9.69 -5.32
CA SER A 232 2.75 -9.50 -5.00
C SER A 232 3.05 -10.49 -3.89
N GLY A 233 4.19 -11.15 -3.95
CA GLY A 233 4.61 -12.04 -2.88
C GLY A 233 4.62 -11.33 -1.52
N ALA A 234 4.47 -12.10 -0.44
CA ALA A 234 4.34 -11.60 0.94
C ALA A 234 5.42 -10.57 1.31
N ARG A 235 6.65 -10.74 0.82
CA ARG A 235 7.77 -9.81 1.04
C ARG A 235 7.55 -8.42 0.43
N SER A 236 6.98 -8.37 -0.77
CA SER A 236 6.65 -7.12 -1.45
C SER A 236 5.53 -6.38 -0.72
N ILE A 237 4.56 -7.11 -0.18
CA ILE A 237 3.49 -6.55 0.65
C ILE A 237 4.07 -6.01 1.95
N ALA A 238 4.85 -6.80 2.69
CA ALA A 238 5.50 -6.35 3.93
C ALA A 238 6.36 -5.09 3.72
N THR A 239 7.08 -5.01 2.61
CA THR A 239 7.86 -3.83 2.25
C THR A 239 6.97 -2.61 1.99
N ARG A 240 5.80 -2.79 1.37
CA ARG A 240 4.84 -1.70 1.14
C ARG A 240 4.18 -1.23 2.44
N VAL A 241 3.86 -2.14 3.34
CA VAL A 241 3.34 -1.82 4.68
C VAL A 241 4.36 -0.96 5.45
N LEU A 242 5.63 -1.37 5.43
CA LEU A 242 6.72 -0.60 6.06
C LEU A 242 6.92 0.78 5.40
N ARG A 243 6.86 0.86 4.06
CA ARG A 243 6.92 2.14 3.31
C ARG A 243 5.72 3.06 3.57
N ALA A 244 4.56 2.48 3.84
CA ALA A 244 3.38 3.24 4.19
C ALA A 244 3.43 3.76 5.64
N GLY A 245 4.47 3.39 6.40
CA GLY A 245 4.72 3.88 7.74
C GLY A 245 4.15 2.98 8.83
N TYR A 246 3.95 1.69 8.58
CA TYR A 246 3.37 0.74 9.54
C TYR A 246 4.36 -0.34 9.94
N TYR A 247 4.33 -0.75 11.21
CA TYR A 247 5.15 -1.82 11.79
C TYR A 247 4.30 -2.98 12.31
#